data_AF-A0AA40GRQ0-F1
#
_entry.id   AF-A0AA40GRQ0-F1
#
_cell.length_a   1.000
_cell.length_b   1.000
_cell.length_c   1.000
_cell.angle_alpha   90.00
_cell.angle_beta   90.00
_cell.angle_gamma   90.00
#
_symmetry.space_group_name_H-M   'P 1'
#
loop_
_entity.id
_entity.type
_entity.pdbx_description
1 polymer ?
#
loop_
_entity_poly.entity_id
_entity_poly.type
_entity_poly.pdbx_seq_one_letter_code
_entity_poly.pdbx_strand_id
1 'polypeptide(L)'
;KALSQVLFLTPHLPAFFLRRRLRSHVLEIRHLDRAMLRLGLGQLSEEELKAACYLRGLNPTRLGMSECRAWLEQWLGLSCKLQASEASLLANSMVLLSLNYVEAKE
;
A
#
# COMPACT_ATOMS: atom_id res chain seq x y z
N LYS A 1 8.66 14.15 -0.77
CA LYS A 1 7.48 15.05 -0.87
C LYS A 1 6.33 14.36 -1.61
N ALA A 2 6.53 13.92 -2.87
CA ALA A 2 5.52 13.19 -3.64
C ALA A 2 4.96 11.96 -2.90
N LEU A 3 5.82 11.04 -2.43
CA LEU A 3 5.38 9.87 -1.64
C LEU A 3 4.57 10.24 -0.38
N SER A 4 4.91 11.36 0.26
CA SER A 4 4.15 11.83 1.42
C SER A 4 2.74 12.28 1.02
N GLN A 5 2.57 12.92 -0.14
CA GLN A 5 1.26 13.33 -0.65
C GLN A 5 0.39 12.12 -1.01
N VAL A 6 0.97 11.15 -1.73
CA VAL A 6 0.28 9.89 -2.12
C VAL A 6 -0.20 9.12 -0.89
N LEU A 7 0.57 9.14 0.20
CA LEU A 7 0.25 8.44 1.44
C LEU A 7 -0.44 9.34 2.49
N PHE A 8 -1.12 10.40 2.04
CA PHE A 8 -1.95 11.28 2.87
C PHE A 8 -1.20 11.93 4.07
N LEU A 9 0.11 12.11 3.96
CA LEU A 9 0.94 12.79 4.96
C LEU A 9 1.13 14.26 4.61
N THR A 10 1.10 15.14 5.63
CA THR A 10 1.34 16.58 5.46
C THR A 10 2.75 16.85 4.90
N PRO A 11 2.89 17.41 3.68
CA PRO A 11 4.18 17.52 3.00
C PRO A 11 4.96 18.81 3.34
N HIS A 12 4.44 19.65 4.24
CA HIS A 12 4.98 20.98 4.57
C HIS A 12 6.00 20.98 5.73
N LEU A 13 6.40 19.80 6.21
CA LEU A 13 7.40 19.67 7.27
C LEU A 13 8.84 19.66 6.70
N PRO A 14 9.86 19.99 7.50
CA PRO A 14 11.25 19.81 7.11
C PRO A 14 11.55 18.36 6.67
N ALA A 15 12.50 18.19 5.75
CA ALA A 15 12.74 16.92 5.06
C ALA A 15 13.01 15.72 5.99
N PHE A 16 13.71 15.93 7.12
CA PHE A 16 13.99 14.84 8.06
C PHE A 16 12.72 14.37 8.78
N PHE A 17 11.82 15.28 9.14
CA PHE A 17 10.52 14.94 9.75
C PHE A 17 9.64 14.20 8.76
N LEU A 18 9.60 14.66 7.49
CA LEU A 18 8.88 13.95 6.44
C LEU A 18 9.41 12.53 6.26
N ARG A 19 10.74 12.34 6.26
CA ARG A 19 11.36 11.01 6.14
C ARG A 19 10.98 10.11 7.31
N ARG A 20 11.03 10.63 8.55
CA ARG A 20 10.64 9.88 9.75
C ARG A 20 9.17 9.48 9.69
N ARG A 21 8.27 10.42 9.38
CA ARG A 21 6.82 10.15 9.27
C ARG A 21 6.50 9.15 8.17
N LEU A 22 7.10 9.32 7.00
CA LEU A 22 6.95 8.39 5.88
C LEU A 22 7.39 6.98 6.28
N ARG A 23 8.57 6.87 6.91
CA ARG A 23 9.08 5.58 7.39
C ARG A 23 8.13 4.94 8.41
N SER A 24 7.69 5.69 9.42
CA SER A 24 6.75 5.18 10.43
C SER A 24 5.45 4.70 9.79
N HIS A 25 4.84 5.51 8.93
CA HIS A 25 3.58 5.19 8.27
C HIS A 25 3.68 3.95 7.37
N VAL A 26 4.76 3.83 6.59
CA VAL A 26 4.97 2.67 5.72
C VAL A 26 5.21 1.38 6.54
N LEU A 27 5.85 1.50 7.71
CA LEU A 27 5.99 0.37 8.63
C LEU A 27 4.66 -0.02 9.29
N GLU A 28 3.81 0.94 9.64
CA GLU A 28 2.44 0.68 10.12
C GLU A 28 1.63 -0.10 9.06
N ILE A 29 1.68 0.31 7.79
CA ILE A 29 1.04 -0.43 6.69
C ILE A 29 1.58 -1.86 6.61
N ARG A 30 2.90 -2.07 6.71
CA ARG A 30 3.49 -3.42 6.73
C ARG A 30 3.02 -4.27 7.91
N HIS A 31 2.79 -3.67 9.08
CA HIS A 31 2.23 -4.38 10.22
C HIS A 31 0.78 -4.80 9.95
N LEU A 32 -0.02 -3.92 9.34
CA LEU A 32 -1.37 -4.24 8.89
C LEU A 32 -1.37 -5.36 7.83
N ASP A 33 -0.45 -5.31 6.87
CA ASP A 33 -0.28 -6.35 5.84
C ASP A 33 -0.03 -7.73 6.45
N ARG A 34 0.86 -7.81 7.44
CA ARG A 34 1.17 -9.06 8.14
C ARG A 34 -0.02 -9.58 8.93
N ALA A 35 -0.77 -8.70 9.58
CA ALA A 35 -2.00 -9.08 10.28
C ALA A 35 -3.05 -9.60 9.28
N MET A 36 -3.22 -8.89 8.16
CA MET A 36 -4.14 -9.25 7.08
C MET A 36 -3.78 -10.59 6.44
N LEU A 37 -2.49 -10.85 6.18
CA LEU A 37 -2.03 -12.15 5.67
C LEU A 37 -2.34 -13.30 6.64
N ARG A 38 -2.24 -13.06 7.95
CA ARG A 38 -2.56 -14.06 8.99
C ARG A 38 -4.05 -14.32 9.12
N LEU A 39 -4.88 -13.28 9.01
CA LEU A 39 -6.35 -13.40 9.09
C LEU A 39 -6.95 -13.95 7.79
N GLY A 40 -6.28 -13.73 6.66
CA GLY A 40 -6.70 -14.16 5.34
C GLY A 40 -7.62 -13.15 4.65
N LEU A 41 -7.35 -12.87 3.37
CA LEU A 41 -8.13 -11.93 2.57
C LEU A 41 -9.57 -12.39 2.32
N GLY A 42 -9.88 -13.67 2.52
CA GLY A 42 -11.24 -14.21 2.34
C GLY A 42 -12.24 -13.68 3.37
N GLN A 43 -11.76 -13.09 4.47
CA GLN A 43 -12.59 -12.55 5.55
C GLN A 43 -12.97 -11.07 5.34
N LEU A 44 -12.38 -10.39 4.35
CA LEU A 44 -12.63 -8.97 4.10
C LEU A 44 -13.94 -8.79 3.32
N SER A 45 -14.75 -7.82 3.76
CA SER A 45 -15.88 -7.32 2.96
C SER A 45 -15.38 -6.64 1.68
N GLU A 46 -16.29 -6.36 0.74
CA GLU A 46 -15.93 -5.63 -0.48
C GLU A 46 -15.40 -4.23 -0.16
N GLU A 47 -16.02 -3.54 0.79
CA GLU A 47 -15.64 -2.21 1.25
C GLU A 47 -14.26 -2.24 1.90
N GLU A 48 -14.00 -3.22 2.76
CA GLU A 48 -12.69 -3.40 3.41
C GLU A 48 -11.59 -3.71 2.41
N LEU A 49 -11.89 -4.53 1.39
CA LEU A 49 -10.95 -4.87 0.32
C LEU A 49 -10.59 -3.61 -0.51
N LYS A 50 -11.59 -2.82 -0.90
CA LYS A 50 -11.38 -1.55 -1.63
C LYS A 50 -10.61 -0.54 -0.78
N ALA A 51 -10.97 -0.39 0.50
CA ALA A 51 -10.26 0.48 1.43
C ALA A 51 -8.80 0.04 1.62
N ALA A 52 -8.55 -1.27 1.71
CA ALA A 52 -7.20 -1.81 1.80
C ALA A 52 -6.36 -1.48 0.55
N CYS A 53 -6.93 -1.62 -0.65
CA CYS A 53 -6.27 -1.23 -1.90
C CYS A 53 -5.96 0.27 -1.93
N TYR A 54 -6.96 1.10 -1.59
CA TYR A 54 -6.84 2.56 -1.58
C TYR A 54 -5.75 3.07 -0.65
N LEU A 55 -5.67 2.53 0.57
CA LEU A 55 -4.65 2.90 1.56
C LEU A 55 -3.21 2.64 1.06
N ARG A 56 -3.04 1.72 0.12
CA ARG A 56 -1.75 1.30 -0.44
C ARG A 56 -1.46 1.93 -1.81
N GLY A 57 -2.29 2.86 -2.25
CA GLY A 57 -2.07 3.67 -3.46
C GLY A 57 -2.81 3.21 -4.70
N LEU A 58 -3.58 2.12 -4.65
CA LEU A 58 -4.41 1.67 -5.77
C LEU A 58 -5.77 2.32 -5.71
N ASN A 59 -6.21 3.00 -6.78
CA ASN A 59 -7.57 3.52 -6.88
C ASN A 59 -8.55 2.39 -7.29
N PRO A 60 -9.45 1.91 -6.41
CA PRO A 60 -10.32 0.77 -6.71
C PRO A 60 -11.61 1.17 -7.43
N THR A 61 -11.87 2.46 -7.71
CA THR A 61 -13.17 2.92 -8.25
C THR A 61 -13.56 2.24 -9.56
N ARG A 62 -12.58 1.84 -10.38
CA ARG A 62 -12.79 1.17 -11.67
C ARG A 62 -12.52 -0.33 -11.63
N LEU A 63 -12.16 -0.88 -10.48
CA LEU A 63 -11.74 -2.28 -10.34
C LEU A 63 -12.86 -3.12 -9.73
N GLY A 64 -13.04 -4.33 -10.28
CA GLY A 64 -13.89 -5.35 -9.67
C GLY A 64 -13.29 -5.91 -8.38
N MET A 65 -14.10 -6.66 -7.62
CA MET A 65 -13.68 -7.28 -6.37
C MET A 65 -12.55 -8.30 -6.57
N SER A 66 -12.62 -9.11 -7.62
CA SER A 66 -11.57 -10.08 -7.97
C SER A 66 -10.24 -9.41 -8.32
N GLU A 67 -10.29 -8.25 -8.97
CA GLU A 67 -9.11 -7.48 -9.35
C GLU A 67 -8.46 -6.81 -8.14
N CYS A 68 -9.26 -6.21 -7.26
CA CYS A 68 -8.78 -5.68 -5.98
C CYS A 68 -8.11 -6.79 -5.15
N ARG A 69 -8.71 -7.98 -5.12
CA ARG A 69 -8.16 -9.15 -4.41
C ARG A 69 -6.84 -9.59 -5.02
N ALA A 70 -6.78 -9.78 -6.34
CA ALA A 70 -5.57 -10.21 -7.03
C ALA A 70 -4.41 -9.22 -6.83
N TRP A 71 -4.69 -7.91 -6.93
CA TRP A 71 -3.70 -6.88 -6.65
C TRP A 71 -3.21 -6.92 -5.20
N LEU A 72 -4.13 -7.06 -4.25
CA LEU A 72 -3.79 -7.09 -2.82
C LEU A 72 -2.98 -8.35 -2.47
N GLU A 73 -3.27 -9.50 -3.09
CA GLU A 73 -2.45 -10.71 -2.97
C GLU A 73 -1.02 -10.49 -3.47
N GLN A 74 -0.85 -9.85 -4.63
CA GLN A 74 0.47 -9.48 -5.15
C GLN A 74 1.20 -8.52 -4.19
N TRP A 75 0.49 -7.51 -3.69
CA TRP A 75 1.02 -6.56 -2.72
C TRP A 75 1.51 -7.27 -1.46
N LEU A 76 0.68 -8.12 -0.84
CA LEU A 76 1.05 -8.86 0.37
C LEU A 76 2.22 -9.84 0.13
N GLY A 77 2.30 -10.42 -1.06
CA GLY A 77 3.41 -11.26 -1.49
C GLY A 77 4.76 -10.54 -1.53
N LEU A 78 4.75 -9.20 -1.66
CA LEU A 78 5.92 -8.33 -1.62
C LEU A 78 6.12 -7.73 -0.22
N SER A 79 5.12 -7.04 0.32
CA SER A 79 5.26 -6.22 1.53
C SER A 79 5.59 -7.03 2.78
N CYS A 80 5.07 -8.24 2.89
CA CYS A 80 5.32 -9.13 4.03
C CYS A 80 6.75 -9.69 4.04
N LYS A 81 7.40 -9.78 2.87
CA LYS A 81 8.78 -10.31 2.71
C LYS A 81 9.85 -9.26 3.02
N LEU A 82 9.56 -7.98 2.76
CA LEU A 82 10.51 -6.90 3.02
C LEU A 82 10.78 -6.74 4.52
N GLN A 83 11.96 -6.26 4.88
CA GLN A 83 12.40 -5.94 6.23
C GLN A 83 12.12 -4.48 6.62
N ALA A 84 12.19 -4.16 7.91
CA ALA A 84 11.96 -2.80 8.40
C ALA A 84 13.07 -1.81 7.98
N SER A 85 14.26 -2.32 7.64
CA SER A 85 15.36 -1.57 7.03
C SER A 85 15.05 -1.16 5.58
N GLU A 86 14.13 -1.87 4.90
CA GLU A 86 13.79 -1.71 3.48
C GLU A 86 12.53 -0.84 3.28
N ALA A 87 12.19 0.01 4.26
CA ALA A 87 10.99 0.86 4.21
C ALA A 87 10.92 1.75 2.96
N SER A 88 12.07 2.21 2.45
CA SER A 88 12.13 2.98 1.20
C SER A 88 11.69 2.15 -0.01
N LEU A 89 12.11 0.88 -0.09
CA LEU A 89 11.67 -0.02 -1.17
C LEU A 89 10.17 -0.25 -1.06
N LEU A 90 9.67 -0.56 0.14
CA LEU A 90 8.23 -0.74 0.37
C LEU A 90 7.41 0.49 -0.07
N ALA A 91 7.86 1.70 0.26
CA ALA A 91 7.18 2.93 -0.14
C ALA A 91 7.15 3.14 -1.66
N ASN A 92 8.25 2.84 -2.36
CA ASN A 92 8.30 2.96 -3.82
C ASN A 92 7.49 1.85 -4.49
N SER A 93 7.49 0.64 -3.94
CA SER A 93 6.70 -0.48 -4.43
C SER A 93 5.20 -0.21 -4.41
N MET A 94 4.68 0.55 -3.44
CA MET A 94 3.28 1.00 -3.43
C MET A 94 2.92 1.72 -4.73
N VAL A 95 3.80 2.62 -5.17
CA VAL A 95 3.61 3.41 -6.39
C VAL A 95 3.77 2.53 -7.63
N LEU A 96 4.89 1.80 -7.72
CA LEU A 96 5.20 0.98 -8.90
C LEU A 96 4.14 -0.10 -9.15
N LEU A 97 3.71 -0.79 -8.11
CA LEU A 97 2.71 -1.85 -8.25
C LEU A 97 1.32 -1.28 -8.60
N SER A 98 0.96 -0.10 -8.07
CA SER A 98 -0.32 0.54 -8.38
C SER A 98 -0.37 1.05 -9.82
N LEU A 99 0.70 1.73 -10.28
CA LEU A 99 0.77 2.27 -11.64
C LEU A 99 0.77 1.15 -12.69
N ASN A 100 1.63 0.14 -12.53
CA ASN A 100 1.74 -0.96 -13.48
C ASN A 100 0.44 -1.79 -13.56
N TYR A 101 -0.33 -1.87 -12.48
CA TYR A 101 -1.60 -2.60 -12.50
C TYR A 101 -2.69 -1.85 -13.27
N VAL A 102 -2.70 -0.51 -13.22
CA VAL A 102 -3.63 0.31 -14.01
C VAL A 102 -3.25 0.28 -15.48
N GLU A 103 -1.97 0.44 -15.81
CA GLU A 103 -1.48 0.38 -17.20
C GLU A 103 -1.76 -0.97 -17.87
N ALA A 104 -1.65 -2.08 -17.14
CA ALA A 104 -1.98 -3.41 -17.67
C ALA A 104 -3.47 -3.61 -18.00
N LYS A 105 -4.34 -2.64 -17.66
CA LYS A 105 -5.79 -2.71 -17.81
C LYS A 105 -6.33 -1.69 -18.82
N GLU A 106 -5.51 -0.75 -19.29
CA GLU A 106 -5.81 0.16 -20.40
C GLU A 106 -5.39 -0.47 -21.74
#